data_AF-A0A958J3R1-F1
#
_entry.id   AF-A0A958J3R1-F1
#
_cell.length_a   1.000
_cell.length_b   1.000
_cell.length_c   1.000
_cell.angle_alpha   90.00
_cell.angle_beta   90.00
_cell.angle_gamma   90.00
#
_symmetry.space_group_name_H-M   'P 1'
#
loop_
_entity.id
_entity.type
_entity.pdbx_description
1 polymer ?
#
loop_
_entity_poly.entity_id
_entity_poly.type
_entity_poly.pdbx_seq_one_letter_code
_entity_poly.pdbx_strand_id
1 'polypeptide(L)'
;MTIHILEIDETFDSAKLQKLARRCAMTGGFELVLKEKLTVDQLELLATRFHESLKVHVGTQSQLRASNLYRALKLIKNHSSATPELLNRLTTIK
;
A
#
# COMPACT_ATOMS: atom_id res chain seq x y z
N MET A 1 12.70 4.95 18.07
CA MET A 1 12.40 4.76 16.64
C MET A 1 10.95 5.17 16.44
N THR A 2 10.69 6.26 15.71
CA THR A 2 9.33 6.82 15.56
C THR A 2 8.59 6.05 14.47
N ILE A 3 7.44 5.45 14.80
CA ILE A 3 6.58 4.80 13.81
C ILE A 3 5.65 5.88 13.25
N HIS A 4 5.73 6.10 11.94
CA HIS A 4 4.82 7.02 11.26
C HIS A 4 3.53 6.28 10.88
N ILE A 5 2.40 6.66 11.49
CA ILE A 5 1.08 6.16 11.09
C ILE A 5 0.63 6.92 9.85
N LEU A 6 0.26 6.16 8.83
CA LEU A 6 -0.14 6.64 7.53
C LEU A 6 -1.55 6.15 7.24
N GLU A 7 -2.53 7.01 7.50
CA GLU A 7 -3.94 6.71 7.25
C GLU A 7 -4.30 6.92 5.78
N ILE A 8 -5.00 5.94 5.21
CA ILE A 8 -5.58 6.03 3.87
C ILE A 8 -7.10 5.93 3.99
N ASP A 9 -7.78 6.92 3.41
CA ASP A 9 -9.23 7.00 3.34
C ASP A 9 -9.70 7.21 1.91
N GLU A 10 -11.01 7.20 1.66
CA GLU A 10 -11.60 7.33 0.32
C GLU A 10 -11.16 8.57 -0.48
N THR A 11 -10.54 9.57 0.17
CA THR A 11 -10.01 10.78 -0.47
C THR A 11 -8.57 10.61 -0.95
N PHE A 12 -8.05 9.39 -0.97
CA PHE A 12 -6.70 9.13 -1.46
C PHE A 12 -6.59 9.46 -2.95
N ASP A 13 -5.52 10.17 -3.30
CA ASP A 13 -5.19 10.52 -4.69
C ASP A 13 -3.77 10.05 -5.03
N SER A 14 -3.38 10.19 -6.30
CA SER A 14 -2.04 9.81 -6.74
C SER A 14 -0.93 10.52 -5.96
N ALA A 15 -1.12 11.80 -5.62
CA ALA A 15 -0.11 12.59 -4.96
C ALA A 15 0.12 12.13 -3.51
N LYS A 16 -0.95 11.81 -2.78
CA LYS A 16 -0.90 11.21 -1.44
C LYS A 16 -0.21 9.85 -1.51
N LEU A 17 -0.60 8.99 -2.45
CA LEU A 17 0.03 7.66 -2.60
C LEU A 17 1.52 7.73 -2.93
N GLN A 18 1.94 8.67 -3.77
CA GLN A 18 3.36 8.91 -4.05
C GLN A 18 4.11 9.40 -2.81
N LYS A 19 3.55 10.36 -2.06
CA LYS A 19 4.13 10.83 -0.79
C LYS A 19 4.26 9.69 0.23
N LEU A 20 3.26 8.83 0.31
CA LEU A 20 3.25 7.64 1.16
C LEU A 20 4.36 6.67 0.75
N ALA A 21 4.41 6.26 -0.52
CA ALA A 21 5.42 5.35 -1.04
C ALA A 21 6.84 5.90 -0.85
N ARG A 22 7.04 7.21 -1.06
CA ARG A 22 8.31 7.89 -0.79
C ARG A 22 8.68 7.84 0.69
N ARG A 23 7.73 8.12 1.60
CA ARG A 23 7.98 7.99 3.05
C ARG A 23 8.31 6.55 3.44
N CYS A 24 7.58 5.58 2.90
CA CYS A 24 7.84 4.15 3.10
C CYS A 24 9.23 3.72 2.61
N ALA A 25 9.72 4.31 1.51
CA ALA A 25 11.05 4.04 0.99
C ALA A 25 12.16 4.69 1.83
N MET A 26 11.90 5.86 2.44
CA MET A 26 12.91 6.64 3.15
C MET A 26 12.98 6.36 4.66
N THR A 27 11.91 5.86 5.28
CA THR A 27 11.84 5.63 6.74
C THR A 27 11.69 4.14 7.05
N GLY A 28 12.57 3.59 7.88
CA GLY A 28 12.54 2.18 8.28
C GLY A 28 11.37 1.78 9.20
N GLY A 29 10.51 2.72 9.60
CA GLY A 29 9.38 2.49 10.51
C GLY A 29 8.15 3.31 10.12
N PHE A 30 7.22 2.67 9.42
CA PHE A 30 5.88 3.21 9.16
C PHE A 30 4.83 2.11 9.36
N GLU A 31 3.62 2.53 9.72
CA GLU A 31 2.44 1.70 9.85
C GLU A 31 1.35 2.30 8.96
N LEU A 32 0.86 1.51 8.00
CA LEU A 32 -0.22 1.92 7.12
C LEU A 32 -1.54 1.49 7.77
N VAL A 33 -2.53 2.36 7.80
CA VAL A 33 -3.86 2.08 8.35
C VAL A 33 -4.89 2.42 7.30
N LEU A 34 -5.81 1.49 7.05
CA LEU A 34 -6.92 1.66 6.12
C LEU A 34 -8.17 2.03 6.91
N LYS A 35 -8.88 3.10 6.52
CA LYS A 35 -10.19 3.39 7.12
C LYS A 35 -11.23 2.40 6.58
N GLU A 36 -12.12 1.93 7.47
CA GLU A 36 -13.11 0.87 7.21
C GLU A 36 -14.06 1.15 6.03
N LYS A 37 -14.19 2.42 5.64
CA LYS A 37 -15.08 2.90 4.57
C LYS A 37 -14.57 2.63 3.14
N LEU A 38 -13.42 1.99 2.97
CA LEU A 38 -12.86 1.71 1.64
C LEU A 38 -13.60 0.56 0.93
N THR A 39 -13.95 0.76 -0.34
CA THR A 39 -14.57 -0.25 -1.21
C THR A 39 -13.52 -1.21 -1.80
N VAL A 40 -13.97 -2.35 -2.34
CA VAL A 40 -13.11 -3.32 -3.05
C VAL A 40 -12.28 -2.64 -4.15
N ASP A 41 -12.93 -1.84 -5.00
CA ASP A 41 -12.26 -1.13 -6.11
C ASP A 41 -11.22 -0.13 -5.61
N GLN A 42 -11.51 0.53 -4.49
CA GLN A 42 -10.58 1.46 -3.85
C GLN A 42 -9.36 0.73 -3.28
N LEU A 43 -9.55 -0.44 -2.67
CA LEU A 43 -8.44 -1.27 -2.18
C LEU A 43 -7.55 -1.76 -3.33
N GLU A 44 -8.16 -2.15 -4.45
CA GLU A 44 -7.43 -2.57 -5.66
C GLU A 44 -6.62 -1.42 -6.27
N LEU A 45 -7.25 -0.26 -6.40
CA LEU A 45 -6.60 0.95 -6.90
C LEU A 45 -5.42 1.36 -6.01
N LEU A 46 -5.60 1.28 -4.70
CA LEU A 46 -4.59 1.57 -3.69
C LEU A 46 -3.39 0.63 -3.84
N ALA A 47 -3.61 -0.68 -3.90
CA ALA A 47 -2.51 -1.64 -4.10
C ALA A 47 -1.73 -1.37 -5.39
N THR A 48 -2.45 -1.16 -6.50
CA THR A 48 -1.85 -0.98 -7.82
C THR A 48 -1.00 0.29 -7.86
N ARG A 49 -1.57 1.43 -7.46
CA ARG A 49 -0.87 2.71 -7.46
C ARG A 49 0.26 2.77 -6.44
N PHE A 50 0.10 2.13 -5.29
CA PHE A 50 1.17 2.05 -4.30
C PHE A 50 2.34 1.22 -4.83
N HIS A 51 2.06 0.09 -5.48
CA HIS A 51 3.07 -0.74 -6.14
C HIS A 51 3.84 0.03 -7.24
N GLU A 52 3.14 0.75 -8.12
CA GLU A 52 3.77 1.61 -9.13
C GLU A 52 4.63 2.70 -8.50
N SER A 53 4.13 3.35 -7.45
CA SER A 53 4.86 4.40 -6.74
C SER A 53 6.12 3.86 -6.05
N LEU A 54 6.07 2.64 -5.51
CA LEU A 54 7.26 1.96 -4.98
C LEU A 54 8.27 1.62 -6.07
N LYS A 55 7.84 1.20 -7.27
CA LYS A 55 8.73 0.99 -8.43
C LYS A 55 9.51 2.26 -8.78
N VAL A 56 8.86 3.43 -8.73
CA VAL A 56 9.49 4.73 -9.00
C VAL A 56 10.48 5.14 -7.91
N HIS A 57 10.15 4.95 -6.63
CA HIS A 57 10.93 5.50 -5.52
C HIS A 57 12.00 4.57 -4.94
N VAL A 58 11.83 3.26 -5.05
CA VAL A 58 12.76 2.26 -4.50
C VAL A 58 13.73 1.72 -5.58
N GLY A 59 13.48 2.04 -6.85
CA GLY A 59 14.36 1.68 -7.97
C GLY A 59 14.65 0.17 -8.04
N THR A 60 15.94 -0.19 -8.07
CA THR A 60 16.42 -1.58 -8.14
C THR A 60 16.48 -2.29 -6.78
N GLN A 61 16.19 -1.63 -5.66
CA GLN A 61 16.24 -2.24 -4.32
C GLN A 61 15.05 -3.18 -4.08
N SER A 62 15.12 -4.36 -4.71
CA SER A 62 14.06 -5.36 -4.75
C SER A 62 13.57 -5.80 -3.38
N GLN A 63 14.45 -5.90 -2.39
CA GLN A 63 14.11 -6.33 -1.02
C GLN A 63 13.25 -5.29 -0.29
N LEU A 64 13.61 -4.01 -0.36
CA LEU A 64 12.82 -2.92 0.24
C LEU A 64 11.46 -2.78 -0.45
N ARG A 65 11.43 -2.94 -1.78
CA ARG A 65 10.19 -2.94 -2.56
C ARG A 65 9.26 -4.09 -2.14
N ALA A 66 9.79 -5.31 -2.05
CA ALA A 66 9.03 -6.49 -1.67
C ALA A 66 8.50 -6.38 -0.22
N SER A 67 9.32 -5.90 0.72
CA SER A 67 8.91 -5.71 2.11
C SER A 67 7.78 -4.70 2.25
N ASN A 68 7.90 -3.54 1.57
CA ASN A 68 6.87 -2.49 1.62
C ASN A 68 5.57 -2.92 0.92
N LEU A 69 5.68 -3.62 -0.21
CA LEU A 69 4.52 -4.19 -0.90
C LEU A 69 3.80 -5.23 -0.03
N TYR A 70 4.55 -6.15 0.60
CA TYR A 70 3.98 -7.16 1.49
C TYR A 70 3.20 -6.54 2.65
N ARG A 71 3.74 -5.47 3.27
CA ARG A 71 3.05 -4.75 4.36
C ARG A 71 1.72 -4.15 3.89
N ALA A 72 1.71 -3.50 2.72
CA ALA A 72 0.49 -2.93 2.15
C ALA A 72 -0.56 -4.02 1.81
N LEU A 73 -0.12 -5.11 1.19
CA LEU A 73 -1.01 -6.25 0.85
C LEU A 73 -1.57 -6.93 2.10
N LYS A 74 -0.77 -7.06 3.16
CA LYS A 74 -1.23 -7.63 4.44
C LYS A 74 -2.35 -6.79 5.07
N LEU A 75 -2.28 -5.46 4.93
CA LEU A 75 -3.32 -4.56 5.43
C LEU A 75 -4.61 -4.68 4.64
N ILE A 76 -4.50 -4.73 3.31
CA ILE A 76 -5.66 -4.98 2.46
C ILE A 76 -6.28 -6.34 2.79
N LYS A 77 -5.47 -7.38 3.00
CA LYS A 77 -5.94 -8.71 3.41
C LYS A 77 -6.73 -8.72 4.72
N ASN A 78 -6.40 -7.83 5.64
CA ASN A 78 -7.06 -7.72 6.94
C ASN A 78 -8.24 -6.73 6.92
N HIS A 79 -8.54 -6.07 5.79
CA HIS A 79 -9.62 -5.11 5.68
C HIS A 79 -10.98 -5.81 5.56
N SER A 80 -12.02 -5.26 6.17
CA SER A 80 -13.39 -5.83 6.18
C SER A 80 -13.97 -6.01 4.77
N SER A 81 -13.70 -5.05 3.88
CA SER A 81 -14.14 -5.10 2.48
C SER A 81 -13.29 -6.01 1.58
N ALA A 82 -12.28 -6.72 2.09
CA ALA A 82 -11.41 -7.53 1.25
C ALA A 82 -12.06 -8.85 0.86
N THR A 83 -12.44 -8.98 -0.40
CA THR A 83 -13.01 -10.22 -0.93
C THR A 83 -11.92 -11.22 -1.35
N PRO A 84 -12.18 -12.54 -1.32
CA PRO A 84 -11.24 -13.54 -1.83
C PRO A 84 -10.80 -13.30 -3.28
N GLU A 85 -11.71 -12.77 -4.11
CA GLU A 85 -11.45 -12.39 -5.51
C GLU A 85 -10.41 -11.27 -5.61
N LEU A 86 -10.55 -10.22 -4.80
CA LEU A 86 -9.56 -9.15 -4.70
C LEU A 86 -8.19 -9.71 -4.30
N LEU A 87 -8.15 -10.56 -3.28
CA LEU A 87 -6.88 -11.13 -2.80
C LEU A 87 -6.18 -11.97 -3.88
N ASN A 88 -6.94 -12.75 -4.65
CA ASN A 88 -6.40 -13.50 -5.79
C ASN A 88 -5.83 -12.57 -6.87
N ARG A 89 -6.50 -11.45 -7.20
CA ARG A 89 -6.00 -10.44 -8.15
C ARG A 89 -4.72 -9.74 -7.64
N LEU A 90 -4.65 -9.49 -6.33
CA LEU A 90 -3.49 -8.84 -5.72
C LEU A 90 -2.25 -9.74 -5.65
N THR A 91 -2.42 -11.06 -5.49
CA THR A 91 -1.29 -12.02 -5.54
C THR A 91 -0.62 -12.09 -6.91
N THR A 92 -1.28 -11.64 -7.98
CA THR A 92 -0.70 -11.56 -9.33
C THR A 92 0.14 -10.31 -9.59
N ILE A 93 0.11 -9.30 -8.70
CA ILE A 93 0.91 -8.08 -8.85
C ILE A 93 2.39 -8.40 -8.55
N LYS A 94 3.23 -8.46 -9.60
CA LYS A 94 4.69 -8.74 -9.54
C LYS A 94 5.57 -7.50 -9.77
#